data_AF-A0A7J6X799-F1
#
_entry.id   AF-A0A7J6X799-F1
#
_cell.length_a   1.000
_cell.length_b   1.000
_cell.length_c   1.000
_cell.angle_alpha   90.00
_cell.angle_beta   90.00
_cell.angle_gamma   90.00
#
_symmetry.space_group_name_H-M   'P 1'
#
loop_
_entity.id
_entity.type
_entity.pdbx_description
1 polymer ?
#
loop_
_entity_poly.entity_id
_entity_poly.type
_entity_poly.pdbx_seq_one_letter_code
_entity_poly.pdbx_strand_id
1 'polypeptide(L)' 'ELDLLSEDANVFKLIGPVLVKQDLAEANANVRKRIEYISAELKRLEGTLQDMEGKQNSKKESVLKLQQKIQALQAGKAKA' A
#
# COMPACT_ATOMS: atom_id res chain seq x y z
N GLU A 1 -3.98 6.65 -24.07
CA GLU A 1 -4.46 7.87 -24.74
C GLU A 1 -3.32 8.72 -25.27
N LEU A 2 -2.37 9.17 -24.44
CA LEU A 2 -1.22 9.96 -24.91
C LEU A 2 -0.35 9.24 -25.95
N ASP A 3 -0.19 7.92 -25.85
CA ASP A 3 0.56 7.11 -26.84
C ASP A 3 -0.17 6.98 -28.20
N LEU A 4 -1.44 7.41 -28.30
CA LEU A 4 -2.22 7.38 -29.54
C LEU A 4 -2.21 8.73 -30.29
N LEU A 5 -1.64 9.77 -29.67
CA LEU A 5 -1.59 11.11 -30.25
C LEU A 5 -0.45 11.22 -31.28
N SER A 6 -0.65 12.03 -32.31
CA SER A 6 0.41 12.43 -33.23
C SER A 6 1.45 13.30 -32.51
N GLU A 7 2.69 13.33 -33.00
CA GLU A 7 3.78 14.08 -32.37
C GLU A 7 3.54 15.60 -32.34
N ASP A 8 2.71 16.12 -33.24
CA ASP A 8 2.32 17.53 -33.34
C ASP A 8 1.06 17.88 -32.53
N ALA A 9 0.47 16.91 -31.83
CA ALA A 9 -0.74 17.13 -31.06
C ALA A 9 -0.52 18.15 -29.93
N ASN A 10 -1.46 19.09 -29.80
CA ASN A 10 -1.44 20.03 -28.68
C ASN A 10 -1.91 19.34 -27.40
N VAL A 11 -1.01 19.13 -26.46
CA VAL A 11 -1.33 18.66 -25.10
C VAL A 11 -1.36 19.83 -24.15
N PHE A 12 -2.29 19.78 -23.20
CA PHE A 12 -2.42 20.79 -22.17
C PHE A 12 -2.53 20.16 -20.78
N LYS A 13 -1.93 20.81 -19.80
CA LYS A 13 -1.99 20.44 -18.39
C LYS A 13 -2.82 21.46 -17.63
N LEU A 14 -3.88 21.00 -16.97
CA LEU A 14 -4.69 21.81 -16.08
C LEU A 14 -3.99 21.94 -14.71
N ILE A 15 -3.71 23.17 -14.28
CA ILE A 15 -3.13 23.49 -12.98
C ILE A 15 -4.02 24.54 -12.32
N GLY A 16 -4.81 24.12 -11.33
CA GLY A 16 -5.82 24.99 -10.74
C GLY A 16 -6.82 25.48 -11.80
N PRO A 17 -7.11 26.79 -11.89
CA PRO A 17 -8.01 27.33 -12.92
C PRO A 17 -7.34 27.57 -14.28
N VAL A 18 -6.05 27.23 -14.45
CA VAL A 18 -5.26 27.59 -15.65
C VAL A 18 -4.92 26.35 -16.49
N LEU A 19 -5.01 26.49 -17.80
CA LEU A 19 -4.61 25.48 -18.78
C LEU A 19 -3.27 25.87 -19.43
N VAL A 20 -2.24 25.04 -19.23
CA VAL A 20 -0.87 25.32 -19.70
C VAL A 20 -0.53 24.37 -20.84
N LYS A 21 -0.02 24.89 -21.97
CA LYS A 21 0.45 24.05 -23.08
C LYS A 21 1.67 23.25 -22.64
N GLN A 22 1.66 21.95 -22.95
CA GLN A 22 2.68 21.00 -22.53
C GLN A 22 3.19 20.24 -23.75
N ASP A 23 4.50 19.99 -23.78
CA ASP A 23 5.10 19.08 -24.73
C ASP A 23 4.61 17.63 -24.53
N LEU A 24 4.33 16.92 -25.63
CA LEU A 24 3.78 15.56 -25.58
C LEU A 24 4.76 14.56 -24.93
N ALA A 25 6.06 14.68 -25.19
CA ALA A 25 7.06 13.81 -24.57
C ALA A 25 7.16 14.07 -23.06
N GLU A 26 7.12 15.34 -22.64
CA GLU A 26 7.10 15.69 -21.22
C GLU A 26 5.80 15.20 -20.53
N ALA A 27 4.65 15.33 -21.18
CA ALA A 27 3.37 14.82 -20.67
C ALA A 27 3.43 13.30 -20.46
N ASN A 28 3.96 12.56 -21.44
CA ASN A 28 4.16 11.12 -21.35
C ASN A 28 5.11 10.73 -20.22
N ALA A 29 6.28 11.36 -20.13
CA ALA A 29 7.26 11.11 -19.07
C ALA A 29 6.66 11.36 -17.68
N ASN A 30 5.92 12.44 -17.51
CA ASN A 30 5.26 12.78 -16.25
C ASN A 30 4.18 11.75 -15.87
N VAL A 31 3.34 11.32 -16.82
CA VAL A 31 2.31 10.31 -16.57
C VAL A 31 2.94 8.97 -16.19
N ARG A 32 3.94 8.52 -16.95
CA ARG A 32 4.67 7.26 -16.66
C ARG A 32 5.32 7.29 -15.29
N LYS A 33 6.02 8.36 -14.94
CA LYS A 33 6.65 8.52 -13.62
C LYS A 33 5.63 8.51 -12.48
N ARG A 34 4.45 9.11 -12.67
CA ARG A 34 3.37 9.05 -11.66
C ARG A 34 2.82 7.65 -11.50
N ILE A 35 2.64 6.90 -12.60
CA ILE A 35 2.20 5.50 -12.55
C ILE A 35 3.24 4.66 -11.80
N GLU A 36 4.52 4.78 -12.15
CA GLU A 36 5.61 4.08 -11.46
C GLU A 36 5.64 4.36 -9.96
N TYR A 37 5.50 5.64 -9.58
CA TYR A 37 5.43 6.04 -8.17
C TYR A 37 4.23 5.39 -7.46
N ILE A 38 3.04 5.44 -8.06
CA ILE A 38 1.83 4.82 -7.49
C ILE A 38 2.02 3.30 -7.34
N SER A 39 2.56 2.64 -8.37
CA SER A 39 2.84 1.20 -8.31
C SER A 39 3.87 0.82 -7.24
N ALA A 40 4.91 1.63 -7.06
CA ALA A 40 5.89 1.43 -5.99
C ALA A 40 5.25 1.59 -4.60
N GLU A 41 4.37 2.58 -4.45
CA GLU A 41 3.69 2.84 -3.19
C GLU A 41 2.68 1.74 -2.84
N LEU A 42 1.98 1.18 -3.83
CA LEU A 42 1.14 0.00 -3.64
C LEU A 42 1.95 -1.19 -3.10
N LYS A 43 3.10 -1.51 -3.72
CA LYS A 43 3.99 -2.58 -3.24
C LYS A 43 4.49 -2.34 -1.82
N ARG A 44 4.82 -1.09 -1.48
CA ARG A 44 5.24 -0.71 -0.13
C ARG A 44 4.13 -0.94 0.90
N LEU A 45 2.89 -0.60 0.54
CA LEU A 45 1.71 -0.82 1.39
C LEU A 45 1.40 -2.31 1.56
N GLU A 46 1.51 -3.12 0.50
CA GLU A 46 1.37 -4.58 0.57
C GLU A 46 2.39 -5.20 1.55
N GLY A 47 3.66 -4.81 1.46
CA GLY A 47 4.68 -5.27 2.41
C GLY A 47 4.39 -4.85 3.85
N THR A 48 3.92 -3.61 4.05
CA THR A 48 3.51 -3.11 5.37
C THR A 48 2.34 -3.92 5.93
N LEU A 49 1.36 -4.27 5.09
CA LEU A 49 0.20 -5.08 5.47
C LEU A 49 0.64 -6.47 5.91
N GLN A 50 1.48 -7.14 5.12
CA GLN A 50 2.00 -8.48 5.43
C GLN A 50 2.78 -8.50 6.75
N ASP A 51 3.63 -7.49 6.99
CA ASP A 51 4.37 -7.33 8.25
C ASP A 51 3.43 -7.16 9.45
N MET A 52 2.35 -6.38 9.28
CA MET A 52 1.36 -6.15 10.33
C MET A 52 0.55 -7.43 10.63
N GLU A 53 0.16 -8.18 9.61
CA GLU A 53 -0.50 -9.48 9.78
C GLU A 53 0.40 -10.49 10.51
N GLY A 54 1.69 -10.56 10.14
CA GLY A 54 2.66 -11.40 10.84
C GLY A 54 2.80 -11.04 12.33
N LYS A 55 2.90 -9.73 12.63
CA LYS A 55 2.94 -9.23 14.02
C LYS A 55 1.64 -9.54 14.78
N GLN A 56 0.49 -9.39 14.14
CA GLN A 56 -0.81 -9.70 14.74
C GLN A 56 -0.89 -11.19 15.10
N ASN A 57 -0.51 -12.08 14.17
CA ASN A 57 -0.57 -13.53 14.39
C ASN A 57 0.36 -13.97 15.52
N SER A 58 1.60 -13.46 15.56
CA SER A 58 2.54 -13.74 16.65
C SER A 58 2.00 -13.31 18.03
N LYS A 59 1.38 -12.13 18.12
CA LYS A 59 0.73 -11.67 19.35
C LYS A 59 -0.46 -12.55 19.72
N LYS A 60 -1.29 -12.93 18.75
CA LYS A 60 -2.43 -13.84 18.96
C LYS A 60 -1.98 -15.18 19.55
N GLU A 61 -0.93 -15.79 19.00
CA GLU A 61 -0.37 -17.04 19.54
C GLU A 61 0.14 -16.88 20.97
N SER A 62 0.81 -15.77 21.26
CA SER A 62 1.33 -15.48 22.61
C SER A 62 0.19 -15.37 23.63
N VAL A 63 -0.90 -14.69 23.26
CA VAL A 63 -2.11 -14.58 24.08
C VAL A 63 -2.75 -15.94 24.30
N LEU A 64 -2.90 -16.75 23.25
CA LEU A 64 -3.46 -18.10 23.35
C LEU A 64 -2.64 -19.00 24.29
N LYS A 65 -1.31 -18.99 24.16
CA LYS A 65 -0.41 -19.73 25.07
C LYS A 65 -0.56 -19.27 26.51
N LEU A 66 -0.70 -17.98 26.75
CA LEU A 66 -0.92 -17.44 28.09
C LEU A 66 -2.27 -17.88 28.67
N GLN A 67 -3.34 -17.82 27.87
CA GLN A 67 -4.68 -18.27 28.28
C GLN A 67 -4.67 -19.77 28.63
N GLN A 68 -4.03 -20.61 27.83
CA GLN A 68 -3.88 -22.05 28.11
C GLN A 68 -3.15 -22.30 29.43
N LYS A 69 -2.05 -21.58 29.70
CA LYS A 69 -1.31 -21.69 30.97
C LYS A 69 -2.17 -21.28 32.17
N ILE A 70 -2.93 -20.19 32.05
CA ILE A 70 -3.83 -19.73 33.12
C ILE A 70 -4.91 -20.79 33.39
N GLN A 71 -5.51 -21.36 32.35
CA GLN A 71 -6.54 -22.39 32.49
C GLN A 71 -5.99 -23.66 33.15
N ALA A 72 -4.78 -24.10 32.77
CA ALA A 72 -4.12 -25.24 33.40
C ALA A 72 -3.83 -25.00 34.90
N LEU A 73 -3.35 -23.80 35.26
CA LEU A 73 -3.09 -23.43 36.66
C LEU A 73 -4.39 -23.38 37.49
N GLN A 74 -5.49 -22.86 36.93
CA GLN A 74 -6.78 -22.83 37.60
C GLN A 74 -7.37 -24.24 37.79
N ALA A 75 -7.25 -25.11 36.78
CA ALA A 75 -7.69 -26.50 36.89
C ALA A 75 -6.87 -27.31 37.92
N GLY A 76 -5.57 -27.00 38.06
CA GLY A 76 -4.71 -27.61 39.09
C GLY A 76 -5.06 -27.15 40.51
N LYS A 77 -5.41 -25.87 40.70
CA LYS A 77 -5.84 -25.33 42.00
C LYS A 77 -7.22 -25.82 42.44
N ALA A 78 -8.12 -26.16 41.51
CA ALA A 78 -9.44 -26.69 41.84
C ALA A 78 -9.44 -28.18 42.26
N LYS A 79 -8.31 -28.89 42.08
CA LYS A 79 -8.13 -30.30 42.45
C LYS A 79 -7.34 -30.51 43.75
N ALA A 80 -6.84 -29.43 44.37
CA ALA A 80 -6.10 -29.44 45.62
C ALA A 80 -6.96 -28.96 46.78
#